data_AF-A0A2R6T6L1-F1
#
_entry.id   AF-A0A2R6T6L1-F1
#
_cell.length_a   1.000
_cell.length_b   1.000
_cell.length_c   1.000
_cell.angle_alpha   90.00
_cell.angle_beta   90.00
_cell.angle_gamma   90.00
#
_symmetry.space_group_name_H-M   'P 1'
#
loop_
_entity.id
_entity.type
_entity.pdbx_description
1 polymer ?
#
loop_
_entity_poly.entity_id
_entity_poly.type
_entity_poly.pdbx_seq_one_letter_code
_entity_poly.pdbx_strand_id
1 'polypeptide(L)'
;LGEISYEFLWTNFSEKQGDELKIGDVFVGGLTLGENDSLSIQHPTNYSVESVNPTPNQTETTELVWLGPKQFDPQKPSVVLTWEPSNGGQKPGGEGDLPLLPIISIFVVLLLVLIVYYYKFWPGPDEDTKKIEKSDEQLIVDLIRESDGELYQSEVVKKTDFSKAKVSNLLKSLNEKDKITKIQKGRKNLIRLD
;
A
#
# COMPACT_ATOMS: atom_id res chain seq x y z
N LEU A 1 15.22 -20.31 -26.49
CA LEU A 1 15.20 -19.46 -25.28
C LEU A 1 14.03 -19.97 -24.45
N GLY A 2 14.28 -20.43 -23.21
CA GLY A 2 13.24 -20.95 -22.34
C GLY A 2 12.77 -19.85 -21.40
N GLU A 3 11.46 -19.68 -21.28
CA GLU A 3 10.82 -18.82 -20.29
C GLU A 3 10.47 -19.68 -19.06
N ILE A 4 10.72 -19.16 -17.86
CA ILE A 4 10.35 -19.84 -16.62
C ILE A 4 9.20 -19.06 -16.01
N SER A 5 8.02 -19.69 -15.94
CA SER A 5 6.85 -19.16 -15.25
C SER A 5 6.72 -19.80 -13.87
N TYR A 6 6.37 -19.00 -12.87
CA TYR A 6 6.13 -19.45 -11.50
C TYR A 6 4.73 -19.02 -11.08
N GLU A 7 4.00 -19.93 -10.44
CA GLU A 7 2.66 -19.69 -9.91
C GLU A 7 2.62 -20.09 -8.44
N PHE A 8 1.99 -19.26 -7.62
CA PHE A 8 1.82 -19.49 -6.19
C PHE A 8 0.34 -19.42 -5.82
N LEU A 9 -0.21 -20.54 -5.35
CA LEU A 9 -1.59 -20.62 -4.90
C LEU A 9 -1.67 -20.54 -3.38
N TRP A 10 -2.36 -19.52 -2.86
CA TRP A 10 -2.62 -19.34 -1.44
C TRP A 10 -4.12 -19.50 -1.16
N THR A 11 -4.47 -20.21 -0.09
CA THR A 11 -5.86 -20.49 0.29
C THR A 11 -6.07 -20.18 1.77
N ASN A 12 -7.34 -19.94 2.17
CA ASN A 12 -7.74 -19.68 3.56
C ASN A 12 -6.97 -18.51 4.23
N PHE A 13 -6.60 -17.51 3.45
CA PHE A 13 -5.86 -16.34 3.92
C PHE A 13 -6.78 -15.16 4.28
N SER A 14 -8.09 -15.30 4.12
CA SER A 14 -9.06 -14.29 4.50
C SER A 14 -9.41 -14.39 5.99
N GLU A 15 -9.54 -13.24 6.64
CA GLU A 15 -10.07 -13.14 7.99
C GLU A 15 -11.59 -13.08 7.94
N LYS A 16 -12.27 -14.02 8.62
CA LYS A 16 -13.73 -14.03 8.72
C LYS A 16 -14.21 -13.30 9.97
N GLN A 17 -15.04 -12.28 9.79
CA GLN A 17 -15.72 -11.55 10.86
C GLN A 17 -17.24 -11.60 10.65
N GLY A 18 -17.91 -12.57 11.30
CA GLY A 18 -19.34 -12.80 11.09
C GLY A 18 -19.63 -13.22 9.65
N ASP A 19 -20.36 -12.37 8.92
CA ASP A 19 -20.73 -12.57 7.51
C ASP A 19 -19.78 -11.84 6.54
N GLU A 20 -18.73 -11.21 7.05
CA GLU A 20 -17.68 -10.55 6.25
C GLU A 20 -16.43 -11.44 6.12
N LEU A 21 -15.79 -11.38 4.95
CA LEU A 21 -14.44 -11.86 4.71
C LEU A 21 -13.54 -10.68 4.35
N LYS A 22 -12.45 -10.52 5.09
CA LYS A 22 -11.44 -9.47 4.88
C LYS A 22 -10.16 -10.08 4.36
N ILE A 23 -9.59 -9.42 3.36
CA ILE A 23 -8.32 -9.76 2.73
C ILE A 23 -7.48 -8.49 2.77
N GLY A 24 -6.22 -8.61 3.17
CA GLY A 24 -5.28 -7.48 3.13
C GLY A 24 -4.15 -7.62 4.15
N ASP A 25 -4.47 -8.17 5.31
CA ASP A 25 -3.55 -8.48 6.41
C ASP A 25 -2.33 -9.29 5.97
N VAL A 26 -2.48 -10.22 5.02
CA VAL A 26 -1.38 -11.02 4.48
C VAL A 26 -0.32 -10.22 3.72
N PHE A 27 -0.64 -9.02 3.26
CA PHE A 27 0.28 -8.15 2.51
C PHE A 27 1.05 -7.19 3.43
N VAL A 28 1.52 -7.66 4.60
CA VAL A 28 2.16 -6.82 5.65
C VAL A 28 3.30 -5.94 5.10
N GLY A 29 4.09 -6.45 4.15
CA GLY A 29 5.21 -5.73 3.54
C GLY A 29 4.89 -5.00 2.23
N GLY A 30 3.63 -5.01 1.81
CA GLY A 30 3.21 -4.66 0.46
C GLY A 30 3.51 -5.78 -0.55
N LEU A 31 3.27 -5.50 -1.82
CA LEU A 31 3.47 -6.44 -2.93
C LEU A 31 3.94 -5.67 -4.16
N THR A 32 4.84 -6.27 -4.94
CA THR A 32 5.30 -5.68 -6.21
C THR A 32 4.98 -6.65 -7.34
N LEU A 33 4.29 -6.16 -8.37
CA LEU A 33 4.07 -6.85 -9.64
C LEU A 33 5.00 -6.24 -10.68
N GLY A 34 5.83 -7.05 -11.33
CA GLY A 34 6.61 -6.68 -12.51
C GLY A 34 5.75 -6.57 -13.77
N GLU A 35 6.34 -6.19 -14.90
CA GLU A 35 5.61 -5.93 -16.15
C GLU A 35 4.79 -7.11 -16.69
N ASN A 36 5.21 -8.34 -16.39
CA ASN A 36 4.52 -9.57 -16.82
C ASN A 36 3.88 -10.34 -15.66
N ASP A 37 3.82 -9.73 -14.47
CA ASP A 37 3.23 -10.36 -13.29
C ASP A 37 1.76 -9.96 -13.16
N SER A 38 0.95 -10.90 -12.69
CA SER A 38 -0.44 -10.65 -12.33
C SER A 38 -0.74 -11.19 -10.94
N LEU A 39 -1.69 -10.54 -10.27
CA LEU A 39 -2.31 -11.03 -9.06
C LEU A 39 -3.77 -11.28 -9.36
N SER A 40 -4.24 -12.51 -9.16
CA SER A 40 -5.65 -12.84 -9.18
C SER A 40 -6.13 -13.23 -7.78
N ILE A 41 -7.26 -12.67 -7.36
CA ILE A 41 -7.97 -13.06 -6.14
C ILE A 41 -9.33 -13.60 -6.55
N GLN A 42 -9.53 -14.89 -6.30
CA GLN A 42 -10.81 -15.55 -6.49
C GLN A 42 -11.58 -15.63 -5.18
N HIS A 43 -12.87 -15.28 -5.21
CA HIS A 43 -13.74 -15.33 -4.05
C HIS A 43 -14.92 -16.30 -4.24
N PRO A 44 -15.51 -16.82 -3.15
CA PRO A 44 -16.65 -17.71 -3.24
C PRO A 44 -17.89 -17.01 -3.84
N THR A 45 -18.73 -17.76 -4.56
CA THR A 45 -19.93 -17.25 -5.26
C THR A 45 -21.05 -16.77 -4.34
N ASN A 46 -21.03 -17.17 -3.06
CA ASN A 46 -21.98 -16.74 -2.03
C ASN A 46 -21.54 -15.48 -1.29
N TYR A 47 -20.51 -14.80 -1.78
CA TYR A 47 -20.07 -13.51 -1.27
C TYR A 47 -20.00 -12.51 -2.42
N SER A 48 -20.41 -11.29 -2.16
CA SER A 48 -20.23 -10.17 -3.08
C SER A 48 -19.17 -9.21 -2.57
N VAL A 49 -18.53 -8.52 -3.51
CA VAL A 49 -17.46 -7.58 -3.21
C VAL A 49 -18.07 -6.29 -2.68
N GLU A 50 -17.90 -6.04 -1.38
CA GLU A 50 -18.34 -4.80 -0.74
C GLU A 50 -17.35 -3.67 -1.01
N SER A 51 -16.05 -3.94 -0.89
CA SER A 51 -15.02 -2.94 -1.21
C SER A 51 -13.71 -3.56 -1.68
N VAL A 52 -13.01 -2.82 -2.55
CA VAL A 52 -11.68 -3.19 -3.05
C VAL A 52 -10.79 -1.95 -3.15
N ASN A 53 -9.56 -2.06 -2.66
CA ASN A 53 -8.55 -1.01 -2.81
C ASN A 53 -7.14 -1.61 -2.91
N PRO A 54 -6.34 -1.27 -3.94
CA PRO A 54 -6.67 -0.37 -5.04
C PRO A 54 -7.56 -1.06 -6.09
N THR A 55 -8.20 -0.27 -6.96
CA THR A 55 -9.08 -0.80 -8.02
C THR A 55 -8.35 -1.87 -8.86
N PRO A 56 -8.99 -3.03 -9.10
CA PRO A 56 -8.50 -4.05 -10.03
C PRO A 56 -8.39 -3.51 -11.45
N ASN A 57 -7.53 -4.14 -12.25
CA ASN A 57 -7.49 -3.92 -13.70
C ASN A 57 -8.67 -4.61 -14.38
N GLN A 58 -9.06 -5.80 -13.88
CA GLN A 58 -10.21 -6.56 -14.38
C GLN A 58 -11.00 -7.10 -13.18
N THR A 59 -12.32 -7.07 -13.31
CA THR A 59 -13.25 -7.59 -12.30
C THR A 59 -14.26 -8.46 -13.01
N GLU A 60 -14.22 -9.75 -12.72
CA GLU A 60 -15.19 -10.75 -13.14
C GLU A 60 -16.14 -11.08 -11.99
N THR A 61 -17.11 -11.97 -12.23
CA THR A 61 -18.15 -12.32 -11.24
C THR A 61 -17.59 -12.86 -9.92
N THR A 62 -16.44 -13.53 -9.95
CA THR A 62 -15.81 -14.16 -8.77
C THR A 62 -14.31 -13.93 -8.70
N GLU A 63 -13.77 -13.03 -9.52
CA GLU A 63 -12.34 -12.87 -9.69
C GLU A 63 -11.95 -11.40 -9.84
N LEU A 64 -10.91 -11.01 -9.11
CA LEU A 64 -10.33 -9.67 -9.14
C LEU A 64 -8.88 -9.77 -9.60
N VAL A 65 -8.54 -9.09 -10.69
CA VAL A 65 -7.23 -9.20 -11.32
C VAL A 65 -6.51 -7.86 -11.34
N TRP A 66 -5.25 -7.87 -10.89
CA TRP A 66 -4.31 -6.79 -11.05
C TRP A 66 -3.17 -7.20 -11.98
N LEU A 67 -2.81 -6.29 -12.88
CA LEU A 67 -1.69 -6.45 -13.80
C LEU A 67 -0.57 -5.50 -13.40
N GLY A 68 0.67 -5.97 -13.47
CA GLY A 68 1.83 -5.10 -13.30
C GLY A 68 2.15 -4.25 -14.55
N PRO A 69 3.15 -3.36 -14.47
CA PRO A 69 3.96 -3.11 -13.28
C PRO A 69 3.19 -2.30 -12.23
N LYS A 70 3.13 -2.78 -10.99
CA LYS A 70 2.38 -2.13 -9.90
C LYS A 70 3.03 -2.36 -8.54
N GLN A 71 3.08 -1.31 -7.73
CA GLN A 71 3.49 -1.39 -6.33
C GLN A 71 2.25 -1.23 -5.44
N PHE A 72 2.05 -2.19 -4.55
CA PHE A 72 1.09 -2.12 -3.48
C PHE A 72 1.78 -1.67 -2.19
N ASP A 73 1.13 -0.76 -1.49
CA ASP A 73 1.49 -0.40 -0.12
C ASP A 73 1.24 -1.58 0.83
N PRO A 74 1.82 -1.56 2.05
CA PRO A 74 1.45 -2.48 3.11
C PRO A 74 -0.06 -2.64 3.27
N GLN A 75 -0.49 -3.88 3.49
CA GLN A 75 -1.88 -4.32 3.64
C GLN A 75 -2.76 -4.10 2.39
N LYS A 76 -2.15 -3.98 1.21
CA LYS A 76 -2.84 -3.85 -0.08
C LYS A 76 -2.44 -5.01 -1.03
N PRO A 77 -3.34 -5.46 -1.92
CA PRO A 77 -4.74 -5.04 -2.04
C PRO A 77 -5.58 -5.48 -0.84
N SER A 78 -6.53 -4.61 -0.48
CA SER A 78 -7.52 -4.89 0.55
C SER A 78 -8.87 -5.14 -0.12
N VAL A 79 -9.47 -6.28 0.21
CA VAL A 79 -10.77 -6.71 -0.31
C VAL A 79 -11.66 -7.04 0.88
N VAL A 80 -12.86 -6.49 0.90
CA VAL A 80 -13.92 -6.85 1.84
C VAL A 80 -15.05 -7.47 1.05
N LEU A 81 -15.42 -8.68 1.44
CA LEU A 81 -16.49 -9.46 0.84
C LEU A 81 -17.57 -9.67 1.89
N THR A 82 -18.83 -9.61 1.48
CA THR A 82 -19.98 -9.79 2.37
C THR A 82 -20.85 -10.92 1.87
N TRP A 83 -21.29 -11.77 2.79
CA TRP A 83 -22.11 -12.92 2.45
C TRP A 83 -23.43 -12.46 1.85
N GLU A 84 -23.69 -12.90 0.62
CA GLU A 84 -24.94 -12.65 -0.08
C GLU A 84 -25.63 -14.00 -0.30
N PRO A 85 -26.73 -14.29 0.42
CA PRO A 85 -27.46 -15.54 0.22
C PRO A 85 -27.97 -15.57 -1.21
N SER A 86 -27.55 -16.59 -1.96
CA SER A 86 -27.97 -16.88 -3.35
C SER A 86 -29.43 -17.33 -3.47
N ASN A 87 -30.30 -16.91 -2.55
CA ASN A 87 -31.73 -17.14 -2.65
C ASN A 87 -32.33 -16.03 -3.52
N GLY A 88 -32.83 -16.42 -4.69
CA GLY A 88 -33.84 -15.70 -5.45
C GLY A 88 -35.18 -15.60 -4.70
N GLY A 89 -35.14 -15.16 -3.45
CA GLY A 89 -36.30 -14.83 -2.64
C GLY A 89 -36.61 -13.36 -2.85
N GLN A 90 -37.66 -13.10 -3.63
CA GLN A 90 -38.44 -11.87 -3.51
C GLN A 90 -38.61 -11.56 -2.01
N LYS A 91 -38.20 -10.35 -1.59
CA LYS A 91 -38.57 -9.80 -0.28
C LYS A 91 -40.06 -10.09 -0.07
N PRO A 92 -40.47 -10.89 0.92
CA PRO A 92 -41.89 -11.02 1.22
C PRO A 92 -42.35 -9.64 1.66
N GLY A 93 -43.37 -9.12 0.98
CA GLY A 93 -44.03 -7.88 1.37
C GLY A 93 -44.48 -7.97 2.82
N GLY A 94 -43.78 -7.27 3.70
CA GLY A 94 -44.21 -6.94 5.04
C GLY A 94 -44.54 -5.45 5.03
N GLU A 95 -45.80 -5.14 5.30
CA GLU A 95 -46.39 -3.80 5.35
C GLU A 95 -45.52 -2.83 6.16
N GLY A 96 -44.93 -1.86 5.48
CA GLY A 96 -43.99 -0.90 6.07
C GLY A 96 -43.07 -0.30 5.03
N ASP A 97 -43.64 0.10 3.90
CA ASP A 97 -42.93 0.63 2.74
C ASP A 97 -42.33 2.01 3.09
N LEU A 98 -41.09 2.01 3.58
CA LEU A 98 -40.19 3.16 3.44
C LEU A 98 -39.11 2.77 2.42
N PRO A 99 -38.93 3.56 1.33
CA PRO A 99 -37.93 3.26 0.32
C PRO A 99 -36.53 3.40 0.96
N LEU A 100 -35.81 2.29 1.06
CA LEU A 100 -34.42 2.21 1.57
C LEU A 100 -33.39 2.78 0.56
N LEU A 101 -33.74 3.83 -0.18
CA LEU A 101 -32.86 4.49 -1.14
C LEU A 101 -32.36 5.90 -0.74
N PRO A 102 -32.34 6.27 0.56
CA PRO A 102 -31.38 7.29 1.02
C PRO A 102 -30.43 6.85 2.13
N ILE A 103 -30.57 5.67 2.75
CA ILE A 103 -29.72 5.31 3.92
C ILE A 103 -28.34 4.81 3.47
N ILE A 104 -28.28 4.02 2.39
CA ILE A 104 -27.01 3.50 1.84
C ILE A 104 -26.20 4.63 1.20
N SER A 105 -26.84 5.57 0.51
CA SER A 105 -26.17 6.74 -0.06
C SER A 105 -25.66 7.69 1.03
N ILE A 106 -26.41 7.90 2.12
CA ILE A 106 -25.94 8.69 3.26
C ILE A 106 -24.72 8.03 3.90
N PHE A 107 -24.68 6.70 4.08
CA PHE A 107 -23.50 6.03 4.64
C PHE A 107 -22.28 6.09 3.72
N VAL A 108 -22.44 5.91 2.40
CA VAL A 108 -21.35 6.08 1.43
C VAL A 108 -20.84 7.52 1.43
N VAL A 109 -21.74 8.51 1.50
CA VAL A 109 -21.35 9.93 1.59
C VAL A 109 -20.70 10.24 2.93
N LEU A 110 -21.17 9.68 4.05
CA LEU A 110 -20.58 9.88 5.38
C LEU A 110 -19.19 9.24 5.46
N LEU A 111 -19.01 8.08 4.83
CA LEU A 111 -17.73 7.38 4.71
C LEU A 111 -16.78 8.13 3.77
N LEU A 112 -17.27 8.68 2.65
CA LEU A 112 -16.49 9.58 1.78
C LEU A 112 -16.12 10.88 2.50
N VAL A 113 -17.01 11.47 3.30
CA VAL A 113 -16.73 12.65 4.12
C VAL A 113 -15.72 12.31 5.21
N LEU A 114 -15.80 11.14 5.82
CA LEU A 114 -14.85 10.66 6.82
C LEU A 114 -13.49 10.36 6.17
N ILE A 115 -13.45 9.82 4.96
CA ILE A 115 -12.23 9.64 4.16
C ILE A 115 -11.64 10.99 3.78
N VAL A 116 -12.44 11.94 3.27
CA VAL A 116 -11.98 13.31 2.99
C VAL A 116 -11.54 13.98 4.27
N TYR A 117 -12.21 13.75 5.39
CA TYR A 117 -11.79 14.23 6.71
C TYR A 117 -10.45 13.59 7.10
N TYR A 118 -10.24 12.28 6.93
CA TYR A 118 -8.96 11.63 7.19
C TYR A 118 -7.85 12.09 6.24
N TYR A 119 -8.13 12.35 4.96
CA TYR A 119 -7.14 12.88 4.00
C TYR A 119 -6.88 14.38 4.19
N LYS A 120 -7.87 15.17 4.62
CA LYS A 120 -7.76 16.61 4.87
C LYS A 120 -7.27 16.94 6.27
N PHE A 121 -7.48 16.04 7.22
CA PHE A 121 -7.08 16.11 8.62
C PHE A 121 -5.96 15.09 8.93
N TRP A 122 -5.32 14.49 7.92
CA TRP A 122 -4.01 13.90 8.14
C TRP A 122 -3.08 15.08 8.44
N PRO A 123 -2.57 15.23 9.66
CA PRO A 123 -1.57 16.24 9.92
C PRO A 123 -0.37 15.80 9.09
N GLY A 124 -0.07 16.53 8.03
CA GLY A 124 1.24 16.43 7.40
C GLY A 124 2.30 16.51 8.50
N PRO A 125 3.41 15.75 8.40
CA PRO A 125 4.36 15.54 9.49
C PRO A 125 4.54 16.83 10.28
N ASP A 126 4.20 16.75 11.56
CA ASP A 126 4.23 17.87 12.49
C ASP A 126 5.58 18.59 12.40
N GLU A 127 5.56 19.89 12.67
CA GLU A 127 6.74 20.75 12.50
C GLU A 127 7.94 20.21 13.30
N ASP A 128 7.68 19.50 14.40
CA ASP A 128 8.68 18.79 15.19
C ASP A 128 9.28 17.59 14.43
N THR A 129 8.49 16.74 13.79
CA THR A 129 9.00 15.65 12.93
C THR A 129 9.79 16.21 11.74
N LYS A 130 9.30 17.28 11.10
CA LYS A 130 10.04 17.93 10.00
C LYS A 130 11.36 18.55 10.47
N LYS A 131 11.40 19.07 11.70
CA LYS A 131 12.60 19.62 12.32
C LYS A 131 13.60 18.52 12.71
N ILE A 132 13.12 17.39 13.23
CA ILE A 132 13.94 16.20 13.51
C ILE A 132 14.53 15.65 12.20
N GLU A 133 13.72 15.51 11.15
CA GLU A 133 14.20 15.06 9.84
C GLU A 133 15.27 16.01 9.27
N LYS A 134 15.06 17.33 9.37
CA LYS A 134 16.05 18.32 8.93
C LYS A 134 17.37 18.25 9.71
N SER A 135 17.32 17.91 11.00
CA SER A 135 18.51 17.70 11.82
C SER A 135 19.25 16.41 11.42
N ASP A 136 18.51 15.34 11.18
CA ASP A 136 19.06 14.03 10.78
C ASP A 136 19.65 14.06 9.36
N GLU A 137 19.04 14.83 8.45
CA GLU A 137 19.57 15.13 7.11
C GLU A 137 20.92 15.84 7.19
N GLN A 138 21.04 16.81 8.11
CA GLN A 138 22.27 17.59 8.27
C GLN A 138 23.41 16.69 8.78
N LEU A 139 23.12 15.77 9.71
CA LEU A 139 24.08 14.79 10.20
C LEU A 139 24.61 13.87 9.09
N ILE A 140 23.75 13.45 8.16
CA ILE A 140 24.16 12.62 7.01
C ILE A 140 25.04 13.44 6.05
N VAL A 141 24.69 14.70 5.79
CA VAL A 141 25.49 15.59 4.92
C VAL A 141 26.88 15.82 5.51
N ASP A 142 26.97 16.09 6.81
CA ASP A 142 28.24 16.31 7.49
C ASP A 142 29.10 15.03 7.50
N LEU A 143 28.48 13.87 7.71
CA LEU A 143 29.16 12.57 7.66
C LEU A 143 29.74 12.24 6.26
N ILE A 144 29.01 12.58 5.19
CA ILE A 144 29.48 12.39 3.81
C ILE A 144 30.64 13.36 3.52
N ARG A 145 30.54 14.61 3.98
CA ARG A 145 31.59 15.61 3.84
C ARG A 145 32.88 15.21 4.57
N GLU A 146 32.78 14.65 5.77
CA GLU A 146 33.92 14.09 6.51
C GLU A 146 34.53 12.86 5.81
N SER A 147 33.75 12.16 4.99
CA SER A 147 34.18 10.97 4.24
C SER A 147 34.63 11.31 2.81
N ASP A 148 35.32 12.43 2.61
CA ASP A 148 35.85 12.90 1.31
C ASP A 148 34.76 13.19 0.24
N GLY A 149 33.53 13.47 0.68
CA GLY A 149 32.40 13.77 -0.20
C GLY A 149 31.75 12.55 -0.84
N GLU A 150 32.22 11.33 -0.52
CA GLU A 150 31.67 10.07 -1.03
C GLU A 150 31.52 9.03 0.07
N LEU A 151 30.33 8.45 0.20
CA LEU A 151 30.08 7.41 1.18
C LEU A 151 29.11 6.37 0.65
N TYR A 152 29.40 5.10 0.87
CA TYR A 152 28.44 4.04 0.55
C TYR A 152 27.24 4.13 1.49
N GLN A 153 26.03 3.89 0.97
CA GLN A 153 24.80 3.86 1.77
C GLN A 153 24.90 2.88 2.96
N SER A 154 25.60 1.75 2.80
CA SER A 154 25.85 0.80 3.89
C SER A 154 26.77 1.35 4.98
N GLU A 155 27.68 2.26 4.64
CA GLU A 155 28.58 2.89 5.60
C GLU A 155 27.86 4.02 6.35
N VAL A 156 26.90 4.71 5.72
CA VAL A 156 25.98 5.63 6.43
C VAL A 156 25.21 4.87 7.50
N VAL A 157 24.64 3.70 7.20
CA VAL A 157 23.92 2.85 8.17
C VAL A 157 24.82 2.32 9.29
N LYS A 158 26.14 2.19 9.06
CA LYS A 158 27.08 1.73 10.11
C LYS A 158 27.58 2.86 11.00
N LYS A 159 27.79 4.04 10.42
CA LYS A 159 28.31 5.22 11.12
C LYS A 159 27.20 6.05 11.78
N THR A 160 25.96 5.89 11.32
CA THR A 160 24.76 6.42 11.98
C THR A 160 24.03 5.27 12.66
N ASP A 161 23.56 5.42 13.89
CA ASP A 161 22.71 4.43 14.57
C ASP A 161 21.28 4.38 13.99
N PHE A 162 21.11 4.79 12.74
CA PHE A 162 19.82 4.89 12.07
C PHE A 162 19.43 3.56 11.42
N SER A 163 18.14 3.24 11.46
CA SER A 163 17.63 2.07 10.76
C SER A 163 17.80 2.21 9.23
N LYS A 164 17.92 1.08 8.53
CA LYS A 164 18.03 1.06 7.06
C LYS A 164 16.88 1.81 6.36
N ALA A 165 15.66 1.73 6.92
CA ALA A 165 14.50 2.47 6.43
C ALA A 165 14.65 3.98 6.64
N LYS A 166 15.10 4.42 7.82
CA LYS A 166 15.34 5.84 8.13
C LYS A 166 16.43 6.43 7.22
N VAL A 167 17.53 5.72 7.02
CA VAL A 167 18.59 6.14 6.07
C VAL A 167 18.07 6.19 4.63
N SER A 168 17.26 5.22 4.21
CA SER A 168 16.68 5.23 2.86
C SER A 168 15.77 6.44 2.63
N ASN A 169 14.95 6.80 3.62
CA ASN A 169 14.08 7.96 3.53
C ASN A 169 14.88 9.27 3.53
N LEU A 170 15.86 9.42 4.43
CA LEU A 170 16.68 10.64 4.49
C LEU A 170 17.51 10.84 3.21
N LEU A 171 18.08 9.76 2.64
CA LEU A 171 18.78 9.84 1.37
C LEU A 171 17.83 10.17 0.21
N LYS A 172 16.58 9.70 0.26
CA LYS A 172 15.55 10.08 -0.72
C LYS A 172 15.24 11.58 -0.61
N SER A 173 14.96 12.08 0.60
CA SER A 173 14.70 13.50 0.85
C SER A 173 15.88 14.40 0.46
N LEU A 174 17.13 13.98 0.71
CA LEU A 174 18.34 14.72 0.33
C LEU A 174 18.58 14.73 -1.19
N ASN A 175 18.27 13.63 -1.88
CA ASN A 175 18.36 13.54 -3.35
C ASN A 175 17.26 14.35 -4.04
N GLU A 176 16.04 14.39 -3.48
CA GLU A 176 14.95 15.26 -3.94
C GLU A 176 15.26 16.76 -3.75
N LYS A 177 16.16 17.09 -2.81
CA LYS A 177 16.65 18.44 -2.53
C LYS A 177 17.94 18.79 -3.29
N ASP A 178 18.36 17.95 -4.24
CA ASP A 178 19.60 18.12 -5.04
C ASP A 178 20.87 18.34 -4.19
N LYS A 179 20.93 17.78 -2.97
CA LYS A 179 22.11 17.90 -2.08
C LYS A 179 23.09 16.75 -2.24
N ILE A 180 22.62 15.62 -2.72
CA ILE A 180 23.39 14.41 -2.92
C ILE A 180 22.94 13.75 -4.21
N THR A 181 23.88 13.08 -4.87
CA THR A 181 23.61 12.21 -6.02
C THR A 181 23.90 10.76 -5.65
N LYS A 182 22.93 9.89 -5.94
CA LYS A 182 23.06 8.44 -5.76
C LYS A 182 23.61 7.79 -7.04
N ILE A 183 24.78 7.18 -6.95
CA ILE A 183 25.44 6.47 -8.06
C ILE A 183 25.48 4.98 -7.75
N GLN A 184 25.01 4.14 -8.67
CA GLN A 184 25.13 2.70 -8.54
C GLN A 184 26.57 2.27 -8.86
N LYS A 185 27.29 1.72 -7.88
CA LYS A 185 28.68 1.22 -8.04
C LYS A 185 28.71 -0.27 -7.69
N GLY A 186 28.49 -1.10 -8.72
CA GLY A 186 28.36 -2.55 -8.57
C GLY A 186 27.04 -2.96 -7.89
N ARG A 187 27.10 -3.81 -6.85
CA ARG A 187 25.92 -4.23 -6.05
C ARG A 187 25.58 -3.28 -4.88
N LYS A 188 26.22 -2.11 -4.82
CA LYS A 188 26.06 -1.14 -3.74
C LYS A 188 25.79 0.24 -4.30
N ASN A 189 25.08 1.05 -3.52
CA ASN A 189 24.83 2.45 -3.85
C ASN A 189 25.88 3.32 -3.17
N LEU A 190 26.59 4.11 -3.97
CA LEU A 190 27.49 5.16 -3.53
C LEU A 190 26.72 6.48 -3.50
N ILE A 191 26.85 7.21 -2.40
CA ILE A 191 26.26 8.53 -2.23
C ILE A 191 27.38 9.55 -2.36
N ARG A 192 27.23 10.51 -3.26
CA ARG A 192 28.16 11.61 -3.45
C ARG A 192 27.46 12.93 -3.15
N LEU A 193 28.20 13.87 -2.57
CA LEU A 193 27.74 15.25 -2.37
C LEU A 193 27.93 16.05 -3.66
N ASP A 194 26.92 16.84 -4.06
CA ASP A 194 27.00 17.72 -5.24
C ASP A 194 27.61 19.09 -4.92
#